data_AF-A0A176S4P3-F1
#
_entry.id   AF-A0A176S4P3-F1
#
_cell.length_a   1.000
_cell.length_b   1.000
_cell.length_c   1.000
_cell.angle_alpha   90.00
_cell.angle_beta   90.00
_cell.angle_gamma   90.00
#
_symmetry.space_group_name_H-M   'P 1'
#
loop_
_entity.id
_entity.type
_entity.pdbx_description
1 polymer ?
#
loop_
_entity_poly.entity_id
_entity_poly.type
_entity_poly.pdbx_seq_one_letter_code
_entity_poly.pdbx_strand_id
1 'polypeptide(L)'
;MESILSSIDYKDPIWIAIAFLFGALSRGIGLPPLVGFLIAGFVLNFFGFTNGHFLNEMADLGIALLLFTIGLKLKIKDLLQVEIW
;
A
#
# COMPACT_ATOMS: atom_id res chain seq x y z
N MET A 1 -25.52 3.11 12.88
CA MET A 1 -24.59 4.27 12.90
C MET A 1 -23.54 4.14 14.00
N GLU A 2 -23.78 3.40 15.10
CA GLU A 2 -22.79 3.24 16.20
C GLU A 2 -21.75 2.11 15.99
N SER A 3 -21.98 1.20 15.03
CA SER A 3 -21.07 0.09 14.71
C SER A 3 -19.80 0.48 13.93
N ILE A 4 -19.82 1.61 13.23
CA ILE A 4 -18.66 2.13 12.49
C ILE A 4 -17.62 2.78 13.42
N LEU A 5 -18.06 3.34 14.56
CA LEU A 5 -17.15 3.97 15.53
C LEU A 5 -16.48 2.95 16.45
N SER A 6 -17.08 1.77 16.68
CA SER A 6 -16.48 0.69 17.45
C SER A 6 -15.48 -0.16 16.66
N SER A 7 -15.37 0.05 15.34
CA SER A 7 -14.50 -0.73 14.44
C SER A 7 -13.18 0.00 14.10
N ILE A 8 -13.07 1.28 14.42
CA ILE A 8 -11.82 2.05 14.29
C ILE A 8 -11.07 1.91 15.61
N ASP A 9 -10.29 0.85 15.73
CA ASP A 9 -9.36 0.69 16.85
C ASP A 9 -8.22 1.71 16.66
N TYR A 10 -7.88 2.46 17.71
CA TYR A 10 -6.80 3.45 17.67
C TYR A 10 -5.45 2.87 17.21
N LYS A 11 -5.31 1.53 17.22
CA LYS A 11 -4.14 0.81 16.72
C LYS A 11 -4.02 0.81 15.19
N ASP A 12 -5.07 1.08 14.41
CA ASP A 12 -5.01 0.95 12.94
C ASP A 12 -3.98 1.87 12.24
N PRO A 13 -3.81 3.14 12.65
CA PRO A 13 -2.78 4.03 12.08
C PRO A 13 -1.35 3.68 12.51
N ILE A 14 -1.17 2.92 13.60
CA ILE A 14 0.17 2.58 14.13
C ILE A 14 0.95 1.75 13.11
N TRP A 15 0.26 0.89 12.36
CA TRP A 15 0.86 0.01 11.37
C TRP A 15 1.40 0.78 10.17
N ILE A 16 0.66 1.81 9.73
CA ILE A 16 1.09 2.71 8.66
C ILE A 16 2.31 3.52 9.11
N ALA A 17 2.33 3.98 10.38
CA ALA A 17 3.50 4.68 10.93
C ALA A 17 4.74 3.77 10.99
N ILE A 18 4.58 2.50 11.36
CA ILE A 18 5.68 1.51 11.38
C ILE A 18 6.18 1.25 9.95
N ALA A 19 5.28 1.04 8.98
CA ALA A 19 5.66 0.89 7.59
C ALA A 19 6.42 2.12 7.09
N PHE A 20 5.93 3.32 7.37
CA PHE A 20 6.59 4.58 7.03
C PHE A 20 7.99 4.69 7.62
N LEU A 21 8.16 4.33 8.90
CA LEU A 21 9.45 4.34 9.59
C LEU A 21 10.45 3.40 8.93
N PHE A 22 10.06 2.16 8.63
CA PHE A 22 10.91 1.19 7.93
C PHE A 22 11.25 1.64 6.51
N GLY A 23 10.30 2.24 5.79
CA GLY A 23 10.56 2.84 4.47
C GLY A 23 11.58 3.99 4.52
N ALA A 24 11.46 4.85 5.54
CA ALA A 24 12.40 5.95 5.76
C ALA A 24 13.80 5.45 6.13
N LEU A 25 13.89 4.42 6.98
CA LEU A 25 15.16 3.76 7.32
C LEU A 25 15.80 3.08 6.10
N SER A 26 15.01 2.36 5.30
CA SER A 26 15.46 1.71 4.06
C SER A 26 16.06 2.74 3.09
N ARG A 27 15.43 3.91 2.97
CA ARG A 27 15.95 5.01 2.15
C ARG A 27 17.30 5.52 2.66
N GLY A 28 17.51 5.54 3.97
CA GLY A 28 18.78 5.92 4.60
C GLY A 28 19.94 4.97 4.29
N ILE A 29 19.65 3.68 4.03
CA ILE A 29 20.65 2.64 3.71
C ILE A 29 20.91 2.54 2.19
N GLY A 30 20.25 3.37 1.38
CA GLY A 30 20.40 3.38 -0.09
C GLY A 30 19.51 2.38 -0.84
N LEU A 31 18.59 1.71 -0.14
CA LEU A 31 17.63 0.78 -0.73
C LEU A 31 16.34 1.52 -1.14
N PRO A 32 15.64 1.07 -2.21
CA PRO A 32 14.34 1.63 -2.57
C PRO A 32 13.35 1.57 -1.38
N PRO A 33 12.58 2.63 -1.10
CA PRO A 33 11.63 2.67 0.03
C PRO A 33 10.61 1.51 0.02
N LEU A 34 10.29 1.00 -1.18
CA LEU A 34 9.40 -0.14 -1.38
C LEU A 34 9.86 -1.38 -0.59
N VAL A 35 11.17 -1.61 -0.52
CA VAL A 35 11.76 -2.74 0.23
C VAL A 35 11.48 -2.57 1.72
N GLY A 36 11.63 -1.35 2.26
CA GLY A 36 11.31 -1.05 3.66
C GLY A 36 9.84 -1.27 3.99
N PHE A 37 8.91 -0.82 3.13
CA PHE A 37 7.47 -1.08 3.33
C PHE A 37 7.14 -2.58 3.32
N LEU A 38 7.77 -3.35 2.44
CA LEU A 38 7.57 -4.79 2.36
C LEU A 38 8.10 -5.52 3.60
N ILE A 39 9.29 -5.16 4.08
CA ILE A 39 9.88 -5.70 5.31
C ILE A 39 8.96 -5.41 6.50
N ALA A 40 8.45 -4.20 6.63
CA ALA A 40 7.51 -3.86 7.70
C ALA A 40 6.27 -4.75 7.65
N GLY A 41 5.68 -4.94 6.47
CA GLY A 41 4.54 -5.85 6.28
C GLY A 41 4.82 -7.29 6.71
N PHE A 42 5.99 -7.84 6.33
CA PHE A 42 6.40 -9.17 6.74
C PHE A 42 6.62 -9.29 8.25
N VAL A 43 7.25 -8.28 8.87
CA VAL A 43 7.48 -8.24 10.32
C VAL A 43 6.13 -8.19 11.05
N LEU A 44 5.22 -7.30 10.66
CA LEU A 44 3.88 -7.19 11.25
C LEU A 44 3.08 -8.49 11.10
N ASN A 45 3.12 -9.10 9.92
CA ASN A 45 2.46 -10.38 9.65
C ASN A 45 3.03 -11.51 10.52
N PHE A 46 4.34 -11.57 10.70
CA PHE A 46 5.01 -12.55 11.55
C PHE A 46 4.61 -12.42 13.04
N PHE A 47 4.37 -11.19 13.51
CA PHE A 47 3.84 -10.95 14.86
C PHE A 47 2.34 -11.28 15.01
N GLY A 48 1.67 -11.75 13.95
CA GLY A 48 0.26 -12.14 13.97
C GLY A 48 -0.70 -10.96 13.80
N PHE A 49 -0.21 -9.77 13.45
CA PHE A 49 -1.07 -8.64 13.11
C PHE A 49 -1.63 -8.88 11.70
N THR A 50 -2.90 -9.27 11.66
CA THR A 50 -3.62 -9.50 10.41
C THR A 50 -4.21 -8.18 9.92
N ASN A 51 -4.26 -7.98 8.61
CA ASN A 51 -4.78 -6.77 7.98
C ASN A 51 -6.15 -6.41 8.58
N GLY A 52 -6.20 -5.30 9.34
CA GLY A 52 -7.46 -4.76 9.83
C GLY A 52 -8.36 -4.34 8.67
N HIS A 53 -9.68 -4.34 8.89
CA HIS A 53 -10.67 -3.93 7.88
C HIS A 53 -10.31 -2.56 7.25
N PHE A 54 -9.85 -1.62 8.08
CA PHE A 54 -9.36 -0.31 7.64
C PHE A 54 -8.17 -0.40 6.66
N LEU A 55 -7.14 -1.21 6.96
CA LEU A 55 -5.96 -1.32 6.11
C LEU A 55 -6.31 -1.94 4.75
N ASN A 56 -7.26 -2.87 4.73
CA ASN A 56 -7.76 -3.47 3.50
C ASN A 56 -8.52 -2.45 2.63
N GLU A 57 -9.45 -1.68 3.21
CA GLU A 57 -10.15 -0.61 2.47
C GLU A 57 -9.17 0.45 1.94
N MET A 58 -8.18 0.84 2.74
CA MET A 58 -7.15 1.80 2.31
C MET A 58 -6.29 1.23 1.17
N ALA A 59 -5.96 -0.06 1.20
CA ALA A 59 -5.22 -0.73 0.14
C ALA A 59 -6.04 -0.77 -1.17
N ASP A 60 -7.33 -1.12 -1.09
CA ASP A 60 -8.22 -1.16 -2.24
C ASP A 60 -8.35 0.23 -2.89
N LEU A 61 -8.54 1.28 -2.09
CA LEU A 61 -8.56 2.65 -2.59
C LEU A 61 -7.22 3.07 -3.19
N GLY A 62 -6.10 2.71 -2.56
CA GLY A 62 -4.77 3.01 -3.07
C GLY A 62 -4.49 2.34 -4.42
N ILE A 63 -4.86 1.06 -4.57
CA ILE A 63 -4.73 0.32 -5.82
C ILE A 63 -5.66 0.89 -6.88
N ALA A 64 -6.91 1.21 -6.53
CA ALA A 64 -7.85 1.84 -7.46
C ALA A 64 -7.31 3.18 -8.00
N LEU A 65 -6.74 4.03 -7.14
CA LEU A 65 -6.12 5.29 -7.55
C LEU A 65 -4.85 5.08 -8.39
N LEU A 66 -4.03 4.07 -8.07
CA LEU A 66 -2.85 3.69 -8.85
C LEU A 66 -3.26 3.28 -10.27
N LEU A 67 -4.20 2.34 -10.40
CA LEU A 67 -4.69 1.84 -11.68
C LEU A 67 -5.42 2.94 -12.46
N PHE A 68 -6.17 3.81 -11.78
CA PHE A 68 -6.79 4.97 -12.40
C PHE A 68 -5.74 5.94 -12.97
N THR A 69 -4.67 6.20 -12.23
CA THR A 69 -3.56 7.05 -12.69
C THR A 69 -2.81 6.42 -13.86
N ILE A 70 -2.56 5.11 -13.82
CA ILE A 70 -1.98 4.36 -14.95
C ILE A 70 -2.91 4.48 -16.16
N GLY A 71 -4.22 4.28 -15.98
CA GLY A 71 -5.22 4.44 -17.04
C GLY A 71 -5.26 5.85 -17.63
N LEU A 72 -5.10 6.90 -16.82
CA LEU A 72 -5.04 8.29 -17.29
C LEU A 72 -3.76 8.60 -18.09
N LYS A 73 -2.63 7.98 -17.73
CA LYS A 73 -1.36 8.11 -18.48
C LYS A 73 -1.27 7.20 -19.70
N LEU A 74 -2.12 6.19 -19.77
CA LEU A 74 -2.10 5.17 -20.81
C LEU A 74 -2.66 5.73 -22.12
N LYS A 75 -1.83 5.71 -23.16
CA LYS A 75 -2.24 6.11 -24.50
C LYS A 75 -2.81 4.89 -25.20
N ILE A 76 -4.11 4.92 -25.54
CA ILE A 76 -4.78 3.82 -26.24
C ILE A 76 -4.05 3.45 -27.55
N LYS A 77 -3.40 4.44 -28.18
CA LYS A 77 -2.57 4.24 -29.38
C LYS A 77 -1.35 3.34 -29.12
N ASP A 78 -0.72 3.44 -27.96
CA ASP A 78 0.43 2.61 -27.57
C ASP A 78 -0.03 1.18 -27.23
N LEU A 79 -1.27 1.00 -26.75
CA LEU A 79 -1.85 -0.34 -26.54
C LEU A 79 -2.27 -1.04 -27.85
N LEU A 80 -2.72 -0.27 -28.84
CA LEU A 80 -3.15 -0.81 -30.14
C LEU A 80 -1.97 -1.08 -31.08
N GLN A 81 -0.80 -0.50 -30.80
CA GLN A 81 0.41 -0.79 -31.55
C GLN A 81 0.87 -2.20 -31.18
N VAL A 82 0.51 -3.17 -32.02
CA VAL A 82 1.06 -4.52 -31.96
C VAL A 82 2.58 -4.39 -32.05
N GLU A 83 3.28 -4.69 -30.96
CA GLU A 83 4.73 -4.80 -30.94
C GLU A 83 5.08 -6.05 -31.77
N ILE A 84 5.30 -5.83 -33.07
CA ILE A 84 5.68 -6.89 -34.02
C ILE A 84 7.17 -7.16 -33.76
N TRP A 85 7.48 -8.33 -33.20
CA TRP A 85 8.84 -8.86 -33.04
C TRP A 85 9.38 -9.36 -34.38
#